data_AF-A0A158BXB4-F1
#
_entry.id   AF-A0A158BXB4-F1
#
_cell.length_a   1.000
_cell.length_b   1.000
_cell.length_c   1.000
_cell.angle_alpha   90.00
_cell.angle_beta   90.00
_cell.angle_gamma   90.00
#
_symmetry.space_group_name_H-M   'P 1'
#
loop_
_entity.id
_entity.type
_entity.pdbx_description
1 polymer ?
#
loop_
_entity_poly.entity_id
_entity_poly.type
_entity_poly.pdbx_seq_one_letter_code
_entity_poly.pdbx_strand_id
1 'polypeptide(L)'
;MASWIRLLRRLVDEKKFLTGMGICIIALGLQGVLYAKSLPGQREHALIRNGAQNCSFDFIDPYRGWMSGNDYVAYNLPYNKTRIGNFSINFECISSADTKLIRAYTVARYDQQEQRWEADFSGLSESDRNLLAPVTKWLSVEAVNSSGFGALQDLVTGDPEIRSTSLGFCLLHPPVALCGSAPVVAIPFHDKVGVLPMVLKVIESIEFVDAPVENDNH
;
A
#
# COMPACT_ATOMS: atom_id res chain seq x y z
N MET A 1 -26.19 -11.37 -62.16
CA MET A 1 -27.20 -12.12 -62.93
C MET A 1 -27.52 -13.39 -62.20
N ALA A 2 -28.81 -13.64 -62.00
CA ALA A 2 -29.38 -14.66 -61.13
C ALA A 2 -29.22 -16.09 -61.67
N SER A 3 -29.74 -17.04 -60.88
CA SER A 3 -30.31 -18.34 -61.29
C SER A 3 -29.40 -19.55 -61.01
N TRP A 4 -29.56 -20.29 -59.90
CA TRP A 4 -30.63 -21.26 -59.51
C TRP A 4 -30.42 -22.70 -60.04
N ILE A 5 -30.74 -23.68 -59.17
CA ILE A 5 -31.21 -25.07 -59.43
C ILE A 5 -30.14 -26.18 -59.57
N ARG A 6 -30.03 -27.06 -58.56
CA ARG A 6 -30.45 -28.50 -58.54
C ARG A 6 -30.06 -29.16 -57.20
N LEU A 7 -30.95 -29.69 -56.36
CA LEU A 7 -31.71 -30.97 -56.46
C LEU A 7 -30.82 -32.23 -56.47
N LEU A 8 -30.73 -32.96 -55.34
CA LEU A 8 -31.44 -34.24 -55.08
C LEU A 8 -30.82 -35.13 -53.98
N ARG A 9 -31.73 -35.69 -53.17
CA ARG A 9 -31.81 -37.04 -52.54
C ARG A 9 -30.82 -37.39 -51.41
N ARG A 10 -31.32 -37.57 -50.17
CA ARG A 10 -32.10 -38.71 -49.59
C ARG A 10 -31.20 -39.90 -49.24
N LEU A 11 -31.10 -40.16 -47.94
CA LEU A 11 -31.31 -41.43 -47.20
C LEU A 11 -31.35 -40.99 -45.70
N VAL A 12 -32.48 -40.99 -44.98
CA VAL A 12 -33.11 -42.14 -44.29
C VAL A 12 -32.04 -42.84 -43.43
N ASP A 13 -32.02 -42.71 -42.09
CA ASP A 13 -33.00 -43.32 -41.21
C ASP A 13 -33.04 -42.78 -39.76
N GLU A 14 -34.24 -42.89 -39.19
CA GLU A 14 -34.62 -43.22 -37.81
C GLU A 14 -33.57 -43.21 -36.67
N LYS A 15 -33.81 -42.38 -35.64
CA LYS A 15 -34.38 -42.82 -34.35
C LYS A 15 -34.72 -41.65 -33.42
N LYS A 16 -35.94 -41.69 -32.91
CA LYS A 16 -36.48 -40.86 -31.82
C LYS A 16 -35.70 -41.15 -30.53
N PHE A 17 -35.45 -40.15 -29.67
CA PHE A 17 -35.87 -40.18 -28.26
C PHE A 17 -35.64 -38.82 -27.56
N LEU A 18 -36.77 -38.21 -27.20
CA LEU A 18 -37.09 -37.42 -26.01
C LEU A 18 -36.04 -36.51 -25.34
N THR A 19 -36.38 -35.20 -25.37
CA THR A 19 -36.60 -34.32 -24.20
C THR A 19 -35.59 -34.38 -23.04
N GLY A 20 -34.80 -33.32 -22.95
CA GLY A 20 -34.02 -32.95 -21.76
C GLY A 20 -33.45 -31.55 -21.94
N MET A 21 -34.32 -30.54 -21.96
CA MET A 21 -33.95 -29.12 -22.09
C MET A 21 -33.34 -28.65 -20.75
N GLY A 22 -32.07 -28.96 -20.54
CA GLY A 22 -31.25 -28.42 -19.46
C GLY A 22 -30.58 -27.13 -19.92
N ILE A 23 -31.20 -25.99 -19.60
CA ILE A 23 -30.61 -24.66 -19.80
C ILE A 23 -29.43 -24.54 -18.82
N CYS A 24 -28.20 -24.77 -19.30
CA CYS A 24 -27.00 -24.31 -18.60
C CYS A 24 -26.97 -22.79 -18.68
N ILE A 25 -27.53 -22.12 -17.67
CA ILE A 25 -27.24 -20.71 -17.41
C ILE A 25 -25.76 -20.66 -17.01
N ILE A 26 -24.90 -20.37 -17.96
CA ILE A 26 -23.55 -19.89 -17.70
C ILE A 26 -23.74 -18.55 -17.02
N ALA A 27 -23.78 -18.56 -15.68
CA ALA A 27 -23.58 -17.37 -14.89
C ALA A 27 -22.15 -16.91 -15.20
N LEU A 28 -22.04 -16.00 -16.17
CA LEU A 28 -20.92 -15.07 -16.26
C LEU A 28 -20.95 -14.25 -14.97
N GLY A 29 -20.37 -14.83 -13.92
CA GLY A 29 -20.07 -14.15 -12.69
C GLY A 29 -19.09 -13.05 -13.05
N LEU A 30 -19.61 -11.85 -13.28
CA LEU A 30 -18.90 -10.61 -13.01
C LEU A 30 -18.49 -10.69 -11.54
N GLN A 31 -17.31 -11.24 -11.27
CA GLN A 31 -16.58 -11.01 -10.04
C GLN A 31 -16.15 -9.54 -10.07
N GLY A 32 -17.11 -8.64 -9.91
CA GLY A 32 -16.80 -7.36 -9.33
C GLY A 32 -16.28 -7.69 -7.95
N VAL A 33 -14.96 -7.58 -7.77
CA VAL A 33 -14.36 -7.57 -6.43
C VAL A 33 -15.00 -6.39 -5.73
N LEU A 34 -16.06 -6.65 -4.96
CA LEU A 34 -16.67 -5.67 -4.10
C LEU A 34 -15.68 -5.44 -2.97
N TYR A 35 -14.83 -4.42 -3.13
CA TYR A 35 -14.01 -3.92 -2.05
C TYR A 35 -14.95 -3.34 -0.99
N ALA A 36 -15.17 -4.10 0.08
CA ALA A 36 -15.92 -3.64 1.23
C ALA A 36 -15.06 -2.64 2.02
N LYS A 37 -15.61 -1.47 2.31
CA LYS A 37 -15.00 -0.54 3.27
C LYS A 37 -15.08 -1.12 4.67
N SER A 38 -14.02 -0.98 5.45
CA SER A 38 -13.97 -1.39 6.85
C SER A 38 -14.91 -0.55 7.74
N LEU A 39 -15.23 -1.08 8.92
CA LEU A 39 -15.88 -0.31 9.99
C LEU A 39 -14.83 0.52 10.75
N PRO A 40 -15.16 1.72 11.26
CA PRO A 40 -14.21 2.52 12.04
C PRO A 40 -13.70 1.76 13.27
N GLY A 41 -12.39 1.77 13.47
CA GLY A 41 -11.73 1.12 14.60
C GLY A 41 -11.66 -0.40 14.48
N GLN A 42 -12.00 -0.96 13.32
CA GLN A 42 -11.85 -2.38 13.05
C GLN A 42 -10.36 -2.73 12.90
N ARG A 43 -10.00 -3.89 13.45
CA ARG A 43 -8.69 -4.52 13.20
C ARG A 43 -8.75 -5.20 11.84
N GLU A 44 -7.83 -4.82 10.97
CA GLU A 44 -7.68 -5.33 9.61
C GLU A 44 -6.35 -6.08 9.49
N HIS A 45 -6.31 -7.07 8.61
CA HIS A 45 -5.11 -7.87 8.34
C HIS A 45 -4.58 -7.57 6.93
N ALA A 46 -3.26 -7.41 6.80
CA ALA A 46 -2.59 -7.18 5.54
C ALA A 46 -1.37 -8.10 5.36
N LEU A 47 -1.15 -8.52 4.12
CA LEU A 47 0.03 -9.28 3.71
C LEU A 47 0.67 -8.60 2.51
N ILE A 48 1.84 -8.02 2.72
CA ILE A 48 2.64 -7.37 1.68
C ILE A 48 3.74 -8.32 1.24
N ARG A 49 3.80 -8.64 -0.06
CA ARG A 49 4.78 -9.56 -0.64
C ARG A 49 5.70 -8.82 -1.61
N ASN A 50 7.00 -9.08 -1.51
CA ASN A 50 8.00 -8.57 -2.44
C ASN A 50 9.09 -9.62 -2.65
N GLY A 51 9.03 -10.32 -3.79
CA GLY A 51 9.92 -11.45 -4.06
C GLY A 51 9.81 -12.53 -2.97
N ALA A 52 10.90 -12.73 -2.21
CA ALA A 52 10.97 -13.69 -1.12
C ALA A 52 10.55 -13.13 0.25
N GLN A 53 10.33 -11.81 0.37
CA GLN A 53 10.00 -11.15 1.63
C GLN A 53 8.48 -11.02 1.79
N ASN A 54 8.00 -11.30 3.00
CA ASN A 54 6.60 -11.23 3.36
C ASN A 54 6.44 -10.47 4.68
N CYS A 55 5.63 -9.43 4.67
CA CYS A 55 5.28 -8.67 5.87
C CYS A 55 3.80 -8.92 6.12
N SER A 56 3.52 -9.75 7.13
CA SER A 56 2.18 -10.03 7.63
C SER A 56 1.95 -9.15 8.85
N PHE A 57 0.88 -8.37 8.87
CA PHE A 57 0.59 -7.49 9.99
C PHE A 57 -0.90 -7.21 10.13
N ASP A 58 -1.30 -6.89 11.36
CA ASP A 58 -2.59 -6.32 11.66
C ASP A 58 -2.45 -4.81 11.85
N PHE A 59 -3.53 -4.06 11.63
CA PHE A 59 -3.59 -2.63 11.94
C PHE A 59 -5.01 -2.22 12.29
N ILE A 60 -5.19 -1.03 12.88
CA ILE A 60 -6.50 -0.47 13.17
C ILE A 60 -6.86 0.52 12.06
N ASP A 61 -8.06 0.39 11.48
CA ASP A 61 -8.59 1.35 10.51
C ASP A 61 -9.57 2.34 11.15
N PRO A 62 -9.13 3.51 11.64
CA PRO A 62 -10.02 4.51 12.20
C PRO A 62 -10.75 5.36 11.14
N TYR A 63 -10.42 5.22 9.85
CA TYR A 63 -10.88 6.13 8.80
C TYR A 63 -11.78 5.48 7.75
N ARG A 64 -12.17 4.21 7.94
CA ARG A 64 -13.00 3.43 7.00
C ARG A 64 -12.36 3.36 5.62
N GLY A 65 -11.05 3.23 5.62
CA GLY A 65 -10.27 2.98 4.44
C GLY A 65 -10.43 1.55 3.95
N TRP A 66 -9.53 1.16 3.06
CA TRP A 66 -9.40 -0.21 2.61
C TRP A 66 -7.99 -0.45 2.05
N MET A 67 -7.59 -1.71 2.01
CA MET A 67 -6.40 -2.14 1.30
C MET A 67 -6.71 -2.37 -0.18
N SER A 68 -5.89 -1.83 -1.08
CA SER A 68 -5.91 -2.08 -2.51
C SER A 68 -4.51 -2.47 -2.96
N GLY A 69 -4.27 -3.78 -3.10
CA GLY A 69 -2.91 -4.29 -3.29
C GLY A 69 -2.04 -3.92 -2.08
N ASN A 70 -1.00 -3.13 -2.34
CA ASN A 70 -0.07 -2.65 -1.33
C ASN A 70 -0.42 -1.29 -0.74
N ASP A 71 -1.55 -0.70 -1.14
CA ASP A 71 -1.95 0.63 -0.71
C ASP A 71 -3.08 0.57 0.31
N TYR A 72 -2.90 1.21 1.47
CA TYR A 72 -4.02 1.62 2.31
C TYR A 72 -4.58 2.94 1.78
N VAL A 73 -5.89 3.01 1.64
CA VAL A 73 -6.57 4.13 1.00
C VAL A 73 -7.74 4.61 1.85
N ALA A 74 -7.74 5.90 2.20
CA ALA A 74 -8.85 6.56 2.89
C ALA A 74 -9.43 7.68 2.01
N TYR A 75 -10.56 7.39 1.36
CA TYR A 75 -11.30 8.33 0.50
C TYR A 75 -12.71 8.62 1.02
N ASN A 76 -13.27 9.74 0.55
CA ASN A 76 -14.60 10.26 0.90
C ASN A 76 -14.71 10.60 2.40
N LEU A 77 -13.60 11.07 2.98
CA LEU A 77 -13.62 11.62 4.32
C LEU A 77 -14.45 12.91 4.34
N PRO A 78 -15.24 13.18 5.39
CA PRO A 78 -16.15 14.32 5.44
C PRO A 78 -15.38 15.63 5.65
N TYR A 79 -14.61 16.07 4.65
CA TYR A 79 -13.72 17.23 4.70
C TYR A 79 -14.43 18.50 5.22
N ASN A 80 -15.67 18.73 4.79
CA ASN A 80 -16.46 19.89 5.23
C ASN A 80 -16.76 19.89 6.75
N LYS A 81 -16.67 18.74 7.42
CA LYS A 81 -16.90 18.60 8.86
C LYS A 81 -15.61 18.44 9.66
N THR A 82 -14.65 17.66 9.15
CA THR A 82 -13.43 17.29 9.89
C THR A 82 -12.18 18.02 9.42
N ARG A 83 -12.23 18.67 8.26
CA ARG A 83 -11.06 19.20 7.52
C ARG A 83 -10.01 18.14 7.14
N ILE A 84 -10.34 16.86 7.29
CA ILE A 84 -9.42 15.77 6.94
C ILE A 84 -9.56 15.49 5.43
N GLY A 85 -8.46 15.69 4.70
CA GLY A 85 -8.35 15.35 3.29
C GLY A 85 -8.24 13.84 3.06
N ASN A 86 -8.45 13.40 1.83
CA ASN A 86 -8.17 12.00 1.47
C ASN A 86 -6.67 11.72 1.53
N PHE A 87 -6.30 10.48 1.82
CA PHE A 87 -4.89 10.08 1.86
C PHE A 87 -4.71 8.61 1.53
N SER A 88 -3.48 8.25 1.20
CA SER A 88 -3.07 6.87 0.96
C SER A 88 -1.68 6.62 1.54
N ILE A 89 -1.42 5.36 1.87
CA ILE A 89 -0.14 4.86 2.34
C ILE A 89 0.21 3.68 1.46
N ASN A 90 1.32 3.77 0.73
CA ASN A 90 1.88 2.64 0.01
C ASN A 90 2.82 1.86 0.93
N PHE A 91 2.74 0.53 0.90
CA PHE A 91 3.60 -0.36 1.66
C PHE A 91 4.47 -1.23 0.75
N GLU A 92 5.66 -1.54 1.23
CA GLU A 92 6.57 -2.49 0.62
C GLU A 92 7.28 -3.29 1.71
N CYS A 93 7.32 -4.61 1.54
CA CYS A 93 8.10 -5.46 2.42
C CYS A 93 9.50 -5.64 1.84
N ILE A 94 10.53 -5.41 2.64
CA ILE A 94 11.93 -5.63 2.24
C ILE A 94 12.66 -6.37 3.35
N SER A 95 13.89 -6.80 3.09
CA SER A 95 14.74 -7.34 4.15
C SER A 95 15.19 -6.23 5.09
N SER A 96 15.13 -6.45 6.40
CA SER A 96 15.69 -5.51 7.38
C SER A 96 17.22 -5.36 7.28
N ALA A 97 17.88 -6.28 6.58
CA ALA A 97 19.32 -6.21 6.31
C ALA A 97 19.67 -5.39 5.06
N ASP A 98 18.70 -5.07 4.19
CA ASP A 98 18.95 -4.29 2.97
C ASP A 98 18.93 -2.78 3.25
N THR A 99 20.01 -2.31 3.86
CA THR A 99 20.22 -0.90 4.19
C THR A 99 20.14 0.02 2.97
N LYS A 100 20.46 -0.48 1.77
CA LYS A 100 20.39 0.30 0.53
C LYS A 100 18.94 0.56 0.12
N LEU A 101 18.08 -0.46 0.16
CA LEU A 101 16.65 -0.30 -0.12
C LEU A 101 15.97 0.55 0.94
N ILE A 102 16.27 0.32 2.23
CA ILE A 102 15.79 1.16 3.34
C ILE A 102 16.09 2.64 3.09
N ARG A 103 17.32 2.95 2.67
CA ARG A 103 17.76 4.32 2.43
C ARG A 103 16.99 5.00 1.28
N ALA A 104 16.45 4.23 0.33
CA ALA A 104 15.68 4.78 -0.79
C ALA A 104 14.34 5.41 -0.35
N TYR A 105 13.78 5.01 0.80
CA TYR A 105 12.50 5.57 1.30
C TYR A 105 12.66 6.85 2.10
N THR A 106 13.76 7.00 2.83
CA THR A 106 13.87 8.05 3.88
C THR A 106 15.18 8.80 3.87
N VAL A 107 16.19 8.38 3.08
CA VAL A 107 17.57 8.91 3.18
C VAL A 107 18.15 8.67 4.59
N ALA A 108 17.90 7.49 5.17
CA ALA A 108 18.32 7.12 6.53
C ALA A 108 19.57 6.26 6.54
N ARG A 109 20.35 6.33 7.64
CA ARG A 109 21.28 5.27 8.06
C ARG A 109 21.05 4.91 9.53
N TYR A 110 21.36 3.66 9.86
CA TYR A 110 21.44 3.25 11.26
C TYR A 110 22.81 3.57 11.81
N ASP A 111 22.86 4.38 12.86
CA ASP A 111 24.07 4.60 13.64
C ASP A 111 24.23 3.44 14.63
N GLN A 112 25.19 2.55 14.35
CA GLN A 112 25.50 1.39 15.20
C GLN A 112 26.07 1.78 16.56
N GLN A 113 26.70 2.95 16.68
CA GLN A 113 27.29 3.41 17.94
C GLN A 113 26.20 3.98 18.85
N GLU A 114 25.35 4.84 18.29
CA GLU A 114 24.25 5.51 19.02
C GLU A 114 22.97 4.66 19.06
N GLN A 115 22.97 3.49 18.40
CA GLN A 115 21.85 2.55 18.29
C GLN A 115 20.54 3.22 17.84
N ARG A 116 20.65 4.22 16.96
CA ARG A 116 19.51 5.02 16.48
C ARG A 116 19.61 5.30 14.99
N TRP A 117 18.47 5.55 14.37
CA TRP A 117 18.42 6.02 12.99
C TRP A 117 18.72 7.51 12.90
N GLU A 118 19.45 7.91 11.87
CA GLU A 118 19.74 9.30 11.59
C GLU A 118 19.74 9.61 10.09
N ALA A 119 19.71 10.90 9.78
CA ALA A 119 19.75 11.41 8.42
C ALA A 119 21.08 11.06 7.74
N ASP A 120 21.01 10.45 6.55
CA ASP A 120 22.18 10.10 5.75
C ASP A 120 22.11 10.64 4.33
N PHE A 121 22.56 11.89 4.18
CA PHE A 121 22.73 12.53 2.88
C PHE A 121 24.08 12.20 2.20
N SER A 122 24.88 11.25 2.72
CA SER A 122 26.26 10.99 2.25
C SER A 122 26.33 10.58 0.78
N GLY A 123 25.38 9.76 0.35
CA GLY A 123 25.20 9.28 -1.03
C GLY A 123 24.41 10.20 -1.96
N LEU A 124 24.13 11.44 -1.56
CA LEU A 124 23.57 12.46 -2.45
C LEU A 124 24.68 13.36 -3.00
N SER A 125 24.46 13.94 -4.18
CA SER A 125 25.32 15.01 -4.70
C SER A 125 25.28 16.24 -3.78
N GLU A 126 26.27 17.11 -3.86
CA GLU A 126 26.28 18.37 -3.07
C GLU A 126 25.05 19.23 -3.37
N SER A 127 24.66 19.31 -4.64
CA SER A 127 23.44 20.02 -5.07
C SER A 127 22.19 19.43 -4.44
N ASP A 128 22.01 18.11 -4.51
CA ASP A 128 20.84 17.44 -3.95
C ASP A 128 20.81 17.53 -2.43
N ARG A 129 21.98 17.45 -1.78
CA ARG A 129 22.09 17.64 -0.33
C ARG A 129 21.68 19.05 0.09
N ASN A 130 22.18 20.07 -0.59
CA ASN A 130 21.84 21.47 -0.30
C ASN A 130 20.35 21.75 -0.54
N LEU A 131 19.73 21.00 -1.44
CA LEU A 131 18.31 21.10 -1.75
C LEU A 131 17.41 20.35 -0.73
N LEU A 132 17.78 19.11 -0.38
CA LEU A 132 16.92 18.20 0.39
C LEU A 132 17.16 18.28 1.89
N ALA A 133 18.40 18.50 2.35
CA ALA A 133 18.71 18.52 3.77
C ALA A 133 17.93 19.58 4.57
N PRO A 134 17.74 20.83 4.08
CA PRO A 134 16.99 21.85 4.82
C PRO A 134 15.49 21.57 4.94
N VAL A 135 14.93 20.76 4.03
CA VAL A 135 13.49 20.49 3.93
C VAL A 135 13.11 19.08 4.40
N THR A 136 14.09 18.29 4.84
CA THR A 136 13.85 16.94 5.36
C THR A 136 13.76 16.99 6.88
N LYS A 137 12.64 16.53 7.44
CA LYS A 137 12.43 16.41 8.88
C LYS A 137 12.28 14.96 9.27
N TRP A 138 13.07 14.52 10.25
CA TRP A 138 13.08 13.16 10.73
C TRP A 138 12.10 12.96 11.86
N LEU A 139 11.49 11.77 11.90
CA LEU A 139 10.68 11.31 13.01
C LEU A 139 11.05 9.86 13.36
N SER A 140 11.03 9.56 14.66
CA SER A 140 10.94 8.17 15.13
C SER A 140 9.49 7.72 14.94
N VAL A 141 9.32 6.48 14.49
CA VAL A 141 8.01 5.87 14.29
C VAL A 141 7.96 4.63 15.16
N GLU A 142 7.00 4.58 16.06
CA GLU A 142 6.79 3.43 16.95
C GLU A 142 5.48 2.75 16.57
N ALA A 143 5.55 1.46 16.27
CA ALA A 143 4.40 0.59 16.05
C ALA A 143 4.20 -0.31 17.29
N VAL A 144 3.17 -1.16 17.29
CA VAL A 144 2.78 -1.93 18.48
C VAL A 144 3.90 -2.84 18.98
N ASN A 145 4.57 -3.54 18.07
CA ASN A 145 5.63 -4.50 18.37
C ASN A 145 6.89 -4.30 17.51
N SER A 146 7.06 -3.11 16.93
CA SER A 146 8.23 -2.77 16.12
C SER A 146 8.52 -1.28 16.23
N SER A 147 9.76 -0.90 15.92
CA SER A 147 10.19 0.49 15.90
C SER A 147 10.81 0.81 14.55
N GLY A 148 10.90 2.09 14.24
CA GLY A 148 11.26 2.56 12.93
C GLY A 148 11.53 4.04 12.87
N PHE A 149 11.50 4.56 11.66
CA PHE A 149 11.81 5.95 11.36
C PHE A 149 11.02 6.39 10.14
N GLY A 150 10.82 7.70 10.06
CA GLY A 150 10.25 8.36 8.91
C GLY A 150 10.97 9.66 8.61
N ALA A 151 10.81 10.09 7.37
CA ALA A 151 11.28 11.38 6.89
C ALA A 151 10.12 12.08 6.21
N LEU A 152 9.79 13.27 6.71
CA LEU A 152 8.96 14.24 6.01
C LEU A 152 9.85 14.99 5.03
N GLN A 153 9.38 15.13 3.80
CA GLN A 153 10.09 15.90 2.79
C GLN A 153 9.10 16.79 2.05
N ASP A 154 9.34 18.10 2.08
CA ASP A 154 8.60 19.01 1.22
C ASP A 154 9.06 18.81 -0.23
N LEU A 155 8.13 18.79 -1.17
CA LEU A 155 8.50 18.86 -2.58
C LEU A 155 9.40 20.09 -2.78
N VAL A 156 10.44 19.94 -3.59
CA VAL A 156 11.45 20.99 -3.82
C VAL A 156 11.20 21.78 -5.10
N THR A 157 10.28 21.29 -5.93
CA THR A 157 9.82 21.94 -7.17
C THR A 157 8.44 22.58 -6.96
N GLY A 158 8.12 23.57 -7.80
CA GLY A 158 6.85 24.32 -7.72
C GLY A 158 6.90 25.51 -6.75
N ASP A 159 5.75 26.16 -6.56
CA ASP A 159 5.60 27.33 -5.68
C ASP A 159 5.71 26.91 -4.20
N PRO A 160 6.67 27.47 -3.43
CA PRO A 160 6.89 27.18 -2.01
C PRO A 160 5.63 27.17 -1.14
N GLU A 161 4.62 27.97 -1.45
CA GLU A 161 3.42 28.08 -0.61
C GLU A 161 2.45 26.90 -0.78
N ILE A 162 2.55 26.15 -1.88
CA ILE A 162 1.63 25.05 -2.23
C ILE A 162 2.30 23.68 -2.30
N ARG A 163 3.61 23.60 -1.98
CA ARG A 163 4.35 22.33 -2.09
C ARG A 163 3.82 21.32 -1.09
N SER A 164 3.48 20.13 -1.57
CA SER A 164 3.07 19.07 -0.67
C SER A 164 4.25 18.53 0.13
N THR A 165 4.01 18.19 1.37
CA THR A 165 4.91 17.35 2.17
C THR A 165 4.56 15.89 1.89
N SER A 166 5.57 15.05 1.67
CA SER A 166 5.43 13.59 1.67
C SER A 166 6.02 12.99 2.94
N LEU A 167 5.63 11.77 3.27
CA LEU A 167 6.25 10.95 4.29
C LEU A 167 6.82 9.70 3.64
N GLY A 168 8.10 9.41 3.85
CA GLY A 168 8.65 8.06 3.73
C GLY A 168 8.86 7.47 5.12
N PHE A 169 8.70 6.15 5.28
CA PHE A 169 8.97 5.49 6.56
C PHE A 169 9.41 4.03 6.38
N CYS A 170 10.01 3.47 7.43
CA CYS A 170 10.27 2.04 7.58
C CYS A 170 10.08 1.62 9.03
N LEU A 171 9.32 0.53 9.24
CA LEU A 171 9.20 -0.20 10.50
C LEU A 171 10.05 -1.46 10.43
N LEU A 172 10.91 -1.69 11.42
CA LEU A 172 11.84 -2.81 11.44
C LEU A 172 11.31 -3.93 12.30
N HIS A 173 11.23 -5.13 11.72
CA HIS A 173 10.80 -6.34 12.40
C HIS A 173 11.61 -7.53 11.85
N PRO A 174 12.87 -7.71 12.29
CA PRO A 174 13.78 -8.68 11.68
C PRO A 174 13.16 -10.08 11.56
N PRO A 175 13.31 -10.76 10.40
CA PRO A 175 14.24 -10.44 9.30
C PRO A 175 13.70 -9.46 8.25
N VAL A 176 12.52 -8.89 8.45
CA VAL A 176 11.84 -8.02 7.49
C VAL A 176 11.74 -6.57 7.96
N ALA A 177 11.49 -5.67 7.02
CA ALA A 177 11.11 -4.30 7.29
C ALA A 177 9.91 -3.94 6.42
N LEU A 178 8.90 -3.31 7.02
CA LEU A 178 7.77 -2.75 6.32
C LEU A 178 8.08 -1.27 6.05
N CYS A 179 8.49 -0.98 4.82
CA CYS A 179 8.72 0.38 4.36
C CYS A 179 7.51 0.90 3.60
N GLY A 180 7.43 2.21 3.43
CA GLY A 180 6.31 2.80 2.74
C GLY A 180 6.44 4.29 2.50
N SER A 181 5.45 4.82 1.78
CA SER A 181 5.33 6.26 1.57
C SER A 181 3.88 6.73 1.57
N ALA A 182 3.66 7.93 2.09
CA ALA A 182 2.43 8.68 1.91
C ALA A 182 2.78 9.93 1.08
N PRO A 183 2.41 9.97 -0.22
CA PRO A 183 2.94 10.97 -1.15
C PRO A 183 2.47 12.39 -0.86
N VAL A 184 1.31 12.55 -0.22
CA VAL A 184 0.76 13.86 0.16
C VAL A 184 0.22 13.76 1.58
N VAL A 185 1.00 14.27 2.54
CA VAL A 185 0.63 14.33 3.95
C VAL A 185 0.27 15.73 4.44
N ALA A 186 0.68 16.78 3.72
CA ALA A 186 0.26 18.15 3.98
C ALA A 186 0.35 19.01 2.72
N ILE A 187 -0.47 20.05 2.63
CA ILE A 187 -0.35 21.13 1.64
C ILE A 187 -0.45 22.45 2.43
N PRO A 188 0.65 23.21 2.59
CA PRO A 188 0.73 24.37 3.49
C PRO A 188 -0.35 25.43 3.27
N PHE A 189 -0.76 25.64 2.02
CA PHE A 189 -1.82 26.59 1.66
C PHE A 189 -3.22 26.20 2.14
N HIS A 190 -3.51 24.91 2.28
CA HIS A 190 -4.85 24.41 2.65
C HIS A 190 -4.97 24.08 4.14
N ASP A 191 -4.02 23.31 4.65
CA ASP A 191 -3.95 22.92 6.06
C ASP A 191 -2.50 22.48 6.36
N LYS A 192 -1.81 23.26 7.20
CA LYS A 192 -0.41 23.01 7.54
C LYS A 192 -0.22 21.69 8.29
N VAL A 193 -1.24 21.18 8.96
CA VAL A 193 -1.19 19.90 9.67
C VAL A 193 -1.48 18.74 8.71
N GLY A 194 -2.32 18.99 7.71
CA GLY A 194 -2.65 18.02 6.67
C GLY A 194 -3.24 16.71 7.22
N VAL A 195 -2.94 15.61 6.56
CA VAL A 195 -3.34 14.24 6.91
C VAL A 195 -2.23 13.47 7.64
N LEU A 196 -1.09 14.11 7.93
CA LEU A 196 0.04 13.45 8.59
C LEU A 196 -0.35 12.76 9.91
N PRO A 197 -1.10 13.39 10.84
CA PRO A 197 -1.52 12.70 12.06
C PRO A 197 -2.39 11.48 11.79
N MET A 198 -3.15 11.50 10.69
CA MET A 198 -3.99 10.37 10.29
C MET A 198 -3.16 9.22 9.73
N VAL A 199 -2.18 9.54 8.90
CA VAL A 199 -1.21 8.57 8.37
C VAL A 199 -0.43 7.92 9.51
N LEU A 200 0.14 8.73 10.42
CA LEU A 200 0.88 8.21 11.58
C LEU A 200 0.02 7.32 12.45
N LYS A 201 -1.24 7.70 12.72
CA LYS A 201 -2.15 6.85 13.51
C LYS A 201 -2.38 5.46 12.92
N VAL A 202 -2.40 5.33 11.59
CA VAL A 202 -2.49 4.01 10.93
C VAL A 202 -1.18 3.25 11.13
N ILE A 203 -0.04 3.89 10.86
CA ILE A 203 1.29 3.29 10.98
C ILE A 203 1.60 2.84 12.42
N GLU A 204 1.31 3.67 13.41
CA GLU A 204 1.54 3.40 14.84
C GLU A 204 0.66 2.25 15.36
N SER A 205 -0.45 1.95 14.66
CA SER A 205 -1.33 0.83 15.01
C SER A 205 -0.88 -0.51 14.43
N ILE A 206 0.17 -0.53 13.61
CA ILE A 206 0.67 -1.75 12.97
C ILE A 206 1.22 -2.69 14.03
N GLU A 207 0.83 -3.96 13.94
CA GLU A 207 1.33 -5.06 14.74
C GLU A 207 1.75 -6.19 13.80
N PHE A 208 3.05 -6.46 13.71
CA PHE A 208 3.56 -7.57 12.90
C PHE A 208 3.02 -8.89 13.44
N VAL A 209 2.55 -9.74 12.53
CA VAL A 209 2.07 -11.09 12.84
C VAL A 209 3.15 -12.07 12.42
N ASP A 210 3.90 -12.55 13.41
CA ASP A 210 4.91 -13.58 13.18
C ASP A 210 4.26 -14.87 12.69
N ALA A 211 4.81 -15.45 11.62
CA ALA A 211 4.46 -16.82 11.28
C ALA A 211 4.86 -17.73 12.45
N PRO A 212 4.05 -18.74 12.80
CA PRO A 212 4.47 -19.71 13.80
C PRO A 212 5.81 -20.30 13.37
N VAL A 213 6.80 -20.22 14.26
CA VAL A 213 8.10 -20.86 14.06
C VAL A 213 7.83 -22.35 13.93
N GLU A 214 7.93 -22.88 12.71
CA GLU A 214 7.93 -24.32 12.51
C GLU A 214 9.21 -24.81 13.21
N ASN A 215 9.05 -25.41 14.39
CA ASN A 215 10.15 -26.02 15.10
C ASN A 215 10.65 -27.18 14.24
N ASP A 216 11.63 -26.91 13.38
CA ASP A 216 12.42 -27.92 12.70
C ASP A 216 13.22 -28.68 13.76
N ASN A 217 12.56 -29.64 14.40
CA ASN A 217 13.21 -30.72 15.12
C ASN A 217 13.85 -31.64 14.07
N HIS A 218 15.10 -31.36 13.71
CA HIS A 218 16.00 -32.31 13.05
C HIS A 218 17.32 -32.41 13.84
#